data_AF-A0A2V8UUM2-F1
#
_entry.id   AF-A0A2V8UUM2-F1
#
_cell.length_a   1.000
_cell.length_b   1.000
_cell.length_c   1.000
_cell.angle_alpha   90.00
_cell.angle_beta   90.00
_cell.angle_gamma   90.00
#
_symmetry.space_group_name_H-M   'P 1'
#
loop_
_entity.id
_entity.type
_entity.pdbx_description
1 polymer ?
#
loop_
_entity_poly.entity_id
_entity_poly.type
_entity_poly.pdbx_seq_one_letter_code
_entity_poly.pdbx_strand_id
1 'polypeptide(L)' 'MRTVGVAVWSLVLLATGASGDASLPDLGPQVISVFPLGARQSETLDVQILGRHLNETRDIVFARRDIQAQVCLRISSR' A
#
# COMPACT_ATOMS: atom_id res chain seq x y z
N MET A 1 16.37 -59.09 3.96
CA MET A 1 16.52 -57.69 4.40
C MET A 1 17.00 -56.80 3.24
N ARG A 2 16.17 -56.51 2.22
CA ARG A 2 16.55 -55.63 1.09
C ARG A 2 15.32 -55.00 0.41
N THR A 3 14.42 -54.36 1.16
CA THR A 3 13.22 -53.70 0.57
C THR A 3 12.81 -52.39 1.23
N VAL A 4 13.47 -51.96 2.32
CA VAL A 4 13.05 -50.78 3.10
C VAL A 4 13.61 -49.45 2.55
N GLY A 5 14.61 -49.49 1.65
CA GLY A 5 15.33 -48.29 1.21
C GLY A 5 14.64 -47.41 0.16
N VAL A 6 13.60 -47.88 -0.51
CA VAL A 6 13.02 -47.16 -1.68
C VAL A 6 11.85 -46.25 -1.30
N ALA A 7 11.08 -46.60 -0.25
CA ALA A 7 9.88 -45.85 0.12
C ALA A 7 10.18 -44.46 0.74
N VAL A 8 11.34 -44.30 1.38
CA VAL A 8 11.72 -43.04 2.06
C VAL A 8 12.07 -41.95 1.05
N TRP A 9 12.56 -42.30 -0.13
CA TRP A 9 13.00 -41.32 -1.13
C TRP A 9 11.81 -40.67 -1.87
N SER A 10 10.71 -41.39 -2.05
CA SER A 10 9.50 -40.86 -2.70
C SER A 10 8.74 -39.87 -1.84
N LEU A 11 8.89 -39.91 -0.51
CA LEU A 11 8.17 -39.02 0.41
C LEU A 11 8.81 -37.63 0.52
N VAL A 12 10.12 -37.50 0.24
CA VAL A 12 10.84 -36.23 0.35
C VAL A 12 10.59 -35.31 -0.86
N LEU A 13 10.24 -35.86 -2.02
CA LEU A 13 10.06 -35.12 -3.28
C LEU A 13 8.71 -34.41 -3.43
N LEU A 14 7.75 -34.63 -2.52
CA LEU A 14 6.41 -34.03 -2.59
C LEU A 14 6.26 -32.71 -1.83
N ALA A 15 7.26 -32.28 -1.06
CA ALA A 15 7.14 -31.10 -0.18
C ALA A 15 7.56 -29.76 -0.82
N THR A 16 8.11 -29.74 -2.04
CA THR A 16 8.71 -28.53 -2.64
C THR A 16 7.78 -27.73 -3.58
N GLY A 17 6.48 -28.03 -3.62
CA GLY A 17 5.60 -27.57 -4.70
C GLY A 17 4.56 -26.49 -4.40
N ALA A 18 4.47 -25.96 -3.17
CA ALA A 18 3.49 -24.90 -2.88
C ALA A 18 4.14 -23.52 -3.01
N SER A 19 4.43 -23.10 -4.24
CA SER A 19 4.58 -21.66 -4.52
C SER A 19 3.18 -21.06 -4.46
N GLY A 20 2.77 -20.62 -3.27
CA GLY A 20 1.57 -19.81 -3.13
C GLY A 20 1.73 -18.60 -4.05
N ASP A 21 0.83 -18.47 -5.03
CA ASP A 21 0.72 -17.26 -5.83
C ASP A 21 0.33 -16.14 -4.87
N ALA A 22 1.34 -15.44 -4.35
CA ALA A 22 1.20 -14.42 -3.33
C ALA A 22 0.71 -13.13 -3.99
N SER A 23 -0.43 -13.20 -4.67
CA SER A 23 -1.21 -12.03 -5.06
C SER A 23 -1.89 -11.49 -3.81
N LEU A 24 -1.09 -10.90 -2.93
CA LEU A 24 -1.56 -10.18 -1.76
C LEU A 24 -2.19 -8.87 -2.23
N PRO A 25 -3.30 -8.43 -1.63
CA PRO A 25 -3.88 -7.14 -1.95
C PRO A 25 -2.87 -6.03 -1.62
N ASP A 26 -2.74 -5.04 -2.52
CA ASP A 26 -1.96 -3.85 -2.26
C ASP A 26 -2.69 -2.98 -1.21
N LEU A 27 -2.12 -2.96 0.00
CA LEU A 27 -2.60 -2.16 1.13
C LEU A 27 -1.86 -0.83 1.25
N GLY A 28 -1.03 -0.48 0.26
CA GLY A 28 -0.37 0.81 0.21
C GLY A 28 -1.35 1.98 0.19
N PRO A 29 -0.92 3.16 0.64
CA PRO A 29 -1.71 4.38 0.51
C PRO A 29 -1.90 4.71 -0.96
N GLN A 30 -3.14 5.00 -1.34
CA GLN A 30 -3.46 5.32 -2.73
C GLN A 30 -4.28 6.60 -2.81
N VAL A 31 -3.81 7.55 -3.60
CA VAL A 31 -4.53 8.76 -3.95
C VAL A 31 -5.41 8.49 -5.18
N ILE A 32 -6.69 8.82 -5.08
CA ILE A 32 -7.68 8.71 -6.17
C ILE A 32 -7.92 10.08 -6.80
N SER A 33 -8.10 11.12 -5.99
CA SER A 33 -8.28 12.47 -6.47
C SER A 33 -7.79 13.52 -5.48
N VAL A 34 -7.53 14.71 -6.03
CA VAL A 34 -7.10 15.89 -5.28
C VAL A 34 -7.96 17.07 -5.75
N PHE A 35 -8.48 17.86 -4.81
CA PHE A 35 -9.25 19.05 -5.11
C PHE A 35 -8.95 20.19 -4.12
N PRO A 36 -8.77 21.43 -4.58
CA PRO A 36 -8.70 21.83 -5.99
C PRO A 36 -7.36 21.40 -6.63
N LEU A 37 -7.32 21.34 -7.96
CA LEU A 37 -6.13 20.93 -8.73
C LEU A 37 -5.11 22.05 -8.92
N GLY A 38 -5.42 23.26 -8.48
CA GLY A 38 -4.56 24.42 -8.62
C GLY A 38 -4.92 25.49 -7.62
N ALA A 39 -3.98 26.41 -7.43
CA ALA A 39 -4.07 27.55 -6.54
C ALA A 39 -3.34 28.74 -7.16
N ARG A 40 -3.56 29.93 -6.63
CA ARG A 40 -2.72 31.07 -6.98
C ARG A 40 -1.42 31.01 -6.17
N GLN A 41 -0.37 31.59 -6.74
CA GLN A 41 0.88 31.74 -6.00
C GLN A 41 0.65 32.58 -4.74
N SER A 42 1.32 32.18 -3.65
CA SER A 42 1.24 32.87 -2.36
C SER A 42 -0.11 32.78 -1.63
N GLU A 43 -0.97 31.84 -2.03
CA GLU A 43 -2.24 31.57 -1.36
C GLU A 43 -2.10 30.37 -0.40
N THR A 44 -2.79 30.42 0.74
CA THR A 44 -2.99 29.25 1.62
C THR A 44 -4.35 28.64 1.29
N LEU A 45 -4.40 27.34 1.07
CA LEU A 45 -5.57 26.65 0.55
C LEU A 45 -5.78 25.30 1.22
N ASP A 46 -7.03 24.98 1.51
CA ASP A 46 -7.43 23.65 1.94
C ASP A 46 -7.53 22.71 0.72
N VAL A 47 -6.74 21.64 0.74
CA VAL A 47 -6.74 20.62 -0.30
C VAL A 47 -7.35 19.34 0.25
N GLN A 48 -8.38 18.86 -0.44
CA GLN A 48 -9.00 17.57 -0.17
C GLN A 48 -8.35 16.49 -1.03
N ILE A 49 -7.87 15.44 -0.36
CA ILE A 49 -7.30 14.25 -1.00
C ILE A 49 -8.25 13.09 -0.71
N LEU A 50 -8.84 12.53 -1.77
CA LEU A 50 -9.62 11.32 -1.69
C LEU A 50 -8.72 10.14 -2.03
N GLY A 51 -8.82 9.06 -1.26
CA GLY A 51 -7.98 7.90 -1.47
C GLY A 51 -8.38 6.70 -0.63
N ARG A 52 -7.53 5.66 -0.67
CA ARG A 52 -7.62 4.46 0.17
C ARG A 52 -6.42 4.39 1.11
N HIS A 53 -6.66 3.82 2.29
CA HIS A 53 -5.64 3.62 3.33
C HIS A 53 -4.90 4.90 3.75
N LEU A 54 -5.59 6.06 3.70
CA LEU A 54 -5.02 7.36 4.08
C LEU A 54 -5.23 7.71 5.57
N ASN A 55 -5.92 6.87 6.33
CA ASN A 55 -6.33 7.16 7.71
C ASN A 55 -5.13 7.38 8.66
N GLU A 56 -3.98 6.79 8.33
CA GLU A 56 -2.73 6.91 9.10
C GLU A 56 -1.70 7.81 8.41
N THR A 57 -2.13 8.64 7.45
CA THR A 57 -1.23 9.58 6.75
C THR A 57 -0.62 10.56 7.74
N ARG A 58 0.71 10.53 7.86
CA ARG A 58 1.46 11.44 8.74
C ARG A 58 2.12 12.58 7.98
N ASP A 59 2.31 12.41 6.68
CA ASP A 59 3.07 13.33 5.85
C ASP A 59 2.47 13.41 4.44
N ILE A 60 2.58 14.59 3.82
CA ILE A 60 2.23 14.86 2.42
C ILE A 60 3.39 15.61 1.81
N VAL A 61 4.00 15.01 0.79
CA VAL A 61 5.11 15.64 0.05
C VAL A 61 4.60 16.10 -1.30
N PHE A 62 4.77 17.39 -1.58
CA PHE A 62 4.55 17.93 -2.91
C PHE A 62 5.84 17.80 -3.74
N ALA A 63 5.68 17.62 -5.06
CA ALA A 63 6.84 17.55 -5.98
C ALA A 63 7.70 18.82 -5.92
N ARG A 64 7.08 19.96 -5.63
CA ARG A 64 7.77 21.24 -5.42
C ARG A 64 8.14 21.40 -3.94
N ARG A 65 9.42 21.65 -3.66
CA ARG A 65 10.00 21.62 -2.31
C ARG A 65 9.76 22.88 -1.47
N ASP A 66 9.34 23.97 -2.11
CA ASP A 66 8.96 25.25 -1.49
C ASP A 66 7.51 25.24 -0.97
N ILE A 67 6.71 24.21 -1.29
CA ILE A 67 5.36 24.07 -0.77
C ILE A 67 5.42 23.48 0.63
N GLN A 68 4.95 24.26 1.61
CA GLN A 68 4.70 23.78 2.96
C GLN A 68 3.25 23.31 3.07
N ALA A 69 3.04 22.15 3.69
CA ALA A 69 1.72 21.58 3.87
C ALA A 69 1.57 20.99 5.27
N GLN A 70 0.34 21.05 5.78
CA GLN A 70 -0.03 20.43 7.04
C GLN A 70 -1.21 19.50 6.82
N VAL A 71 -1.12 18.29 7.36
CA VAL A 71 -2.22 17.32 7.31
C VAL A 71 -3.27 17.72 8.36
N CYS A 72 -4.45 18.10 7.89
CA CYS A 72 -5.63 18.30 8.74
C CYS A 72 -6.58 17.11 8.56
N LEU A 73 -6.55 16.16 9.49
CA LEU A 73 -7.43 14.99 9.46
C LEU A 73 -8.86 15.44 9.77
N ARG A 74 -9.72 15.43 8.75
CA ARG A 74 -11.16 15.63 8.91
C ARG A 74 -11.90 14.33 8.64
N ILE A 75 -12.34 13.67 9.71
CA ILE A 75 -13.20 12.49 9.62
C ILE A 75 -14.60 12.97 9.25
N SER A 76 -15.00 12.78 8.00
CA SER A 76 -16.38 13.04 7.57
C SER A 76 -17.26 11.87 8.01
N SER A 77 -17.99 12.05 9.11
CA SER A 77 -19.12 11.15 9.44
C SER A 77 -20.14 11.26 8.32
N ARG A 78 -20.48 10.13 7.69
CA ARG A 78 -21.78 10.01 7.03
C ARG A 78 -22.88 9.87 8.07
#